data_AF-A0A9W9AIQ9-F1
#
_entry.id   AF-A0A9W9AIQ9-F1
#
_cell.length_a   1.000
_cell.length_b   1.000
_cell.length_c   1.000
_cell.angle_alpha   90.00
_cell.angle_beta   90.00
_cell.angle_gamma   90.00
#
_symmetry.space_group_name_H-M   'P 1'
#
loop_
_entity.id
_entity.type
_entity.pdbx_description
1 polymer ?
#
loop_
_entity_poly.entity_id
_entity_poly.type
_entity_poly.pdbx_seq_one_letter_code
_entity_poly.pdbx_strand_id
1 'polypeptide(L)'
;MEWVAFDPEASYIFCKLYGQSQSCWLHTFRVERFLRILYFDGSSAAKIGDGAMDSQDILTWGEIKPDLVREEGTRIRKLCEWGAKVGLDGFVRTASISEMMLCDFSPLQLISSRHIKSTPLAIPAKDISPAPTPRTPIGPLPITSNSIDFLKISGRFDHYPGMIQVQLDLAHLVSLYDEKLAPSLSTVREGKPRLRHRLLGMSQEDILRVKLHLEEQIAEVAWSSLECAGNHLDWSTHLHSIVDLYGDTFEDLWHIINSTTISLSPADVRAENAFRMIESIVRPFVFHSVSPTGMSPDIAWASSVFKECALSHTSAVSAILLTNSEELLRNAIEGTTRELCRVMTKMWTDGVREGMSPLFGSTHKPEDATLLLDTWKVDLGNLMDWLDWGTWMRCRPACKQLEFCYLPAWPFGVGNLSRPAAGWHEHNPQPRCLRKIPPFIYADDFLKL
;
A
#
# COMPACT_ATOMS: atom_id res chain seq x y z
N MET A 1 -9.83 -14.33 24.98
CA MET A 1 -8.86 -14.01 23.92
C MET A 1 -8.72 -12.52 23.87
N GLU A 2 -7.48 -12.08 23.90
CA GLU A 2 -7.08 -10.68 24.06
C GLU A 2 -6.13 -10.34 22.91
N TRP A 3 -6.02 -9.07 22.58
CA TRP A 3 -5.03 -8.57 21.63
C TRP A 3 -4.04 -7.69 22.35
N VAL A 4 -2.88 -7.49 21.74
CA VAL A 4 -1.90 -6.49 22.17
C VAL A 4 -1.58 -5.57 20.99
N ALA A 5 -1.30 -4.31 21.29
CA ALA A 5 -0.71 -3.40 20.31
C ALA A 5 0.81 -3.39 20.48
N PHE A 6 1.53 -3.08 19.40
CA PHE A 6 2.99 -2.95 19.45
C PHE A 6 3.45 -1.69 20.17
N ASP A 7 2.60 -0.65 20.21
CA ASP A 7 2.92 0.65 20.79
C ASP A 7 2.07 0.95 22.04
N PRO A 8 2.70 1.48 23.12
CA PRO A 8 1.97 1.85 24.32
C PRO A 8 1.01 3.02 24.08
N GLU A 9 1.31 3.93 23.15
CA GLU A 9 0.40 5.04 22.82
C GLU A 9 -0.88 4.55 22.15
N ALA A 10 -0.80 3.53 21.29
CA ALA A 10 -1.97 2.89 20.70
C ALA A 10 -2.83 2.19 21.78
N SER A 11 -2.18 1.43 22.68
CA SER A 11 -2.86 0.78 23.82
C SER A 11 -3.55 1.80 24.73
N TYR A 12 -2.91 2.94 24.99
CA TYR A 12 -3.48 4.02 25.81
C TYR A 12 -4.79 4.57 25.23
N ILE A 13 -4.93 4.61 23.90
CA ILE A 13 -6.14 5.14 23.26
C ILE A 13 -7.33 4.22 23.47
N PHE A 14 -7.15 2.90 23.42
CA PHE A 14 -8.21 1.97 23.78
C PHE A 14 -8.65 2.10 25.23
N CYS A 15 -7.72 2.43 26.12
CA CYS A 15 -8.07 2.74 27.48
C CYS A 15 -8.95 4.00 27.61
N LYS A 16 -8.74 5.01 26.76
CA LYS A 16 -9.63 6.17 26.69
C LYS A 16 -10.97 5.84 26.02
N LEU A 17 -11.01 4.94 25.05
CA LEU A 17 -12.22 4.55 24.31
C LEU A 17 -13.16 3.65 25.14
N TYR A 18 -12.58 2.70 25.88
CA TYR A 18 -13.32 1.65 26.57
C TYR A 18 -13.27 1.76 28.10
N GLY A 19 -12.26 2.44 28.64
CA GLY A 19 -12.05 2.54 30.08
C GLY A 19 -12.88 3.64 30.75
N GLN A 20 -13.13 3.46 32.04
CA GLN A 20 -13.63 4.49 32.95
C GLN A 20 -12.49 5.30 33.56
N SER A 21 -12.82 6.46 34.14
CA SER A 21 -11.87 7.24 34.94
C SER A 21 -11.23 6.36 36.02
N GLN A 22 -9.90 6.36 36.10
CA GLN A 22 -9.08 5.56 37.05
C GLN A 22 -9.05 4.04 36.82
N SER A 23 -9.54 3.52 35.69
CA SER A 23 -9.49 2.08 35.38
C SER A 23 -8.34 1.65 34.46
N CYS A 24 -7.38 2.54 34.18
CA CYS A 24 -6.41 2.33 33.11
C CYS A 24 -5.14 1.60 33.55
N TRP A 25 -4.99 0.36 33.11
CA TRP A 25 -3.78 -0.43 33.30
C TRP A 25 -3.09 -0.67 31.96
N LEU A 26 -1.81 -0.29 31.89
CA LEU A 26 -0.96 -0.56 30.76
C LEU A 26 -0.06 -1.75 31.09
N HIS A 27 -0.29 -2.86 30.41
CA HIS A 27 0.51 -4.07 30.51
C HIS A 27 1.51 -4.13 29.37
N THR A 28 2.75 -4.49 29.67
CA THR A 28 3.81 -4.72 28.68
C THR A 28 4.26 -6.15 28.78
N PHE A 29 4.24 -6.84 27.64
CA PHE A 29 4.62 -8.23 27.52
C PHE A 29 5.92 -8.36 26.72
N ARG A 30 6.66 -9.43 27.00
CA ARG A 30 7.80 -9.88 26.18
C ARG A 30 7.54 -11.32 25.78
N VAL A 31 7.81 -11.65 24.52
CA VAL A 31 7.77 -13.02 24.03
C VAL A 31 8.94 -13.81 24.61
N GLU A 32 8.70 -15.01 25.11
CA GLU A 32 9.78 -15.88 25.64
C GLU A 32 10.48 -16.70 24.54
N ARG A 33 9.86 -16.77 23.36
CA ARG A 33 10.38 -17.38 22.13
C ARG A 33 9.85 -16.65 20.91
N PHE A 34 10.38 -16.94 19.72
CA PHE A 34 9.75 -16.53 18.48
C PHE A 34 8.37 -17.15 18.34
N LEU A 35 7.39 -16.32 17.98
CA LEU A 35 6.01 -16.73 17.78
C LEU A 35 5.77 -17.02 16.30
N ARG A 36 4.99 -18.06 16.03
CA ARG A 36 4.57 -18.46 14.68
C ARG A 36 3.31 -17.67 14.31
N ILE A 37 3.47 -16.63 13.51
CA ILE A 37 2.43 -15.63 13.28
C ILE A 37 2.09 -15.56 11.80
N LEU A 38 0.79 -15.52 11.51
CA LEU A 38 0.28 -15.20 10.18
C LEU A 38 -0.07 -13.70 10.11
N TYR A 39 0.48 -13.00 9.13
CA TYR A 39 0.22 -11.58 8.88
C TYR A 39 -0.85 -11.40 7.80
N PHE A 40 -1.92 -10.66 8.10
CA PHE A 40 -2.92 -10.27 7.10
C PHE A 40 -2.59 -8.88 6.55
N ASP A 41 -2.23 -8.80 5.28
CA ASP A 41 -1.91 -7.55 4.60
C ASP A 41 -3.12 -6.60 4.44
N GLY A 42 -2.81 -5.32 4.23
CA GLY A 42 -3.77 -4.23 4.08
C GLY A 42 -4.39 -3.77 5.40
N SER A 43 -5.52 -3.05 5.30
CA SER A 43 -6.27 -2.54 6.45
C SER A 43 -7.12 -3.65 7.11
N SER A 44 -6.52 -4.81 7.35
CA SER A 44 -7.14 -6.05 7.84
C SER A 44 -7.71 -5.99 9.26
N ALA A 45 -7.58 -4.86 9.95
CA ALA A 45 -8.29 -4.59 11.19
C ALA A 45 -9.37 -3.50 11.03
N ALA A 46 -9.72 -3.08 9.82
CA ALA A 46 -10.79 -2.12 9.60
C ALA A 46 -12.15 -2.83 9.57
N LYS A 47 -13.05 -2.44 10.46
CA LYS A 47 -14.35 -3.10 10.67
C LYS A 47 -15.39 -2.59 9.67
N ILE A 48 -15.04 -2.67 8.39
CA ILE A 48 -15.79 -2.19 7.23
C ILE A 48 -16.00 -3.33 6.24
N GLY A 49 -17.18 -3.36 5.62
CA GLY A 49 -17.62 -4.41 4.70
C GLY A 49 -17.06 -4.29 3.29
N ASP A 50 -16.02 -3.49 3.09
CA ASP A 50 -15.53 -3.00 1.79
C ASP A 50 -14.36 -3.82 1.21
N GLY A 51 -13.91 -4.84 1.92
CA GLY A 51 -12.81 -5.70 1.50
C GLY A 51 -11.75 -5.90 2.57
N ALA A 52 -11.66 -4.98 3.55
CA ALA A 52 -10.69 -5.03 4.63
C ALA A 52 -10.59 -6.41 5.32
N MET A 53 -11.73 -7.08 5.53
CA MET A 53 -11.79 -8.36 6.26
C MET A 53 -11.82 -9.59 5.35
N ASP A 54 -11.80 -9.43 4.02
CA ASP A 54 -12.08 -10.53 3.07
C ASP A 54 -11.09 -11.70 3.24
N SER A 55 -9.79 -11.41 3.40
CA SER A 55 -8.74 -12.43 3.53
C SER A 55 -8.87 -13.26 4.82
N GLN A 56 -9.34 -12.65 5.90
CA GLN A 56 -9.64 -13.36 7.14
C GLN A 56 -10.90 -14.20 6.98
N ASP A 57 -11.92 -13.69 6.29
CA ASP A 57 -13.21 -14.34 6.14
C ASP A 57 -13.10 -15.67 5.36
N ILE A 58 -12.28 -15.73 4.30
CA ILE A 58 -12.06 -16.99 3.57
C ILE A 58 -11.44 -18.09 4.45
N LEU A 59 -10.58 -17.73 5.42
CA LEU A 59 -10.01 -18.69 6.37
C LEU A 59 -10.99 -19.04 7.49
N THR A 60 -11.75 -18.05 7.96
CA THR A 60 -12.64 -18.16 9.13
C THR A 60 -13.96 -18.87 8.80
N TRP A 61 -14.54 -18.57 7.64
CA TRP A 61 -15.89 -19.01 7.23
C TRP A 61 -15.88 -19.89 5.99
N GLY A 62 -14.80 -19.89 5.20
CA GLY A 62 -14.78 -20.53 3.87
C GLY A 62 -15.53 -19.72 2.80
N GLU A 63 -15.90 -18.47 3.11
CA GLU A 63 -16.57 -17.54 2.21
C GLU A 63 -16.44 -16.11 2.75
N ILE A 64 -16.55 -15.12 1.87
CA ILE A 64 -16.53 -13.71 2.25
C ILE A 64 -17.86 -13.35 2.92
N LYS A 65 -17.83 -12.76 4.13
CA LYS A 65 -19.02 -12.42 4.92
C LYS A 65 -19.01 -10.95 5.35
N PRO A 66 -19.37 -10.00 4.46
CA PRO A 66 -19.35 -8.57 4.76
C PRO A 66 -20.23 -8.17 5.96
N ASP A 67 -21.29 -8.93 6.22
CA ASP A 67 -22.21 -8.67 7.35
C ASP A 67 -21.60 -9.02 8.72
N LEU A 68 -20.51 -9.81 8.75
CA LEU A 68 -19.86 -10.29 9.97
C LEU A 68 -18.62 -9.48 10.34
N VAL A 69 -18.34 -8.33 9.71
CA VAL A 69 -17.13 -7.54 9.98
C VAL A 69 -16.97 -7.11 11.44
N ARG A 70 -18.08 -7.02 12.19
CA ARG A 70 -18.08 -6.68 13.63
C ARG A 70 -18.03 -7.88 14.57
N GLU A 71 -18.12 -9.11 14.06
CA GLU A 71 -18.10 -10.36 14.85
C GLU A 71 -16.70 -10.78 15.27
N GLU A 72 -15.98 -9.84 15.88
CA GLU A 72 -14.56 -9.94 16.15
C GLU A 72 -14.21 -11.10 17.08
N GLY A 73 -14.92 -11.22 18.21
CA GLY A 73 -14.67 -12.31 19.17
C GLY A 73 -14.91 -13.69 18.57
N THR A 74 -15.87 -13.82 17.64
CA THR A 74 -16.12 -15.08 16.94
C THR A 74 -15.07 -15.34 15.87
N ARG A 75 -14.66 -14.31 15.11
CA ARG A 75 -13.60 -14.41 14.11
C ARG A 75 -12.29 -14.86 14.73
N ILE A 76 -11.84 -14.20 15.79
CA ILE A 76 -10.60 -14.53 16.49
C ILE A 76 -10.64 -15.97 17.00
N ARG A 77 -11.76 -16.40 17.61
CA ARG A 77 -11.92 -17.79 18.07
C ARG A 77 -11.72 -18.80 16.96
N LYS A 78 -12.40 -18.62 15.83
CA LYS A 78 -12.32 -19.55 14.70
C LYS A 78 -10.97 -19.51 14.00
N LEU A 79 -10.36 -18.34 13.87
CA LEU A 79 -8.99 -18.22 13.36
C LEU A 79 -8.01 -18.97 14.26
N CYS A 80 -8.15 -18.89 15.59
CA CYS A 80 -7.32 -19.65 16.53
C CYS A 80 -7.60 -21.15 16.52
N GLU A 81 -8.86 -21.57 16.38
CA GLU A 81 -9.21 -23.00 16.19
C GLU A 81 -8.59 -23.58 14.91
N TRP A 82 -8.53 -22.78 13.83
CA TRP A 82 -7.84 -23.17 12.60
C TRP A 82 -6.32 -23.12 12.77
N GLY A 83 -5.79 -22.00 13.30
CA GLY A 83 -4.36 -21.76 13.50
C GLY A 83 -3.70 -22.82 14.38
N ALA A 84 -4.40 -23.31 15.41
CA ALA A 84 -3.91 -24.39 16.26
C ALA A 84 -3.63 -25.70 15.48
N LYS A 85 -4.38 -25.98 14.41
CA LYS A 85 -4.18 -27.18 13.57
C LYS A 85 -2.90 -27.11 12.74
N VAL A 86 -2.46 -25.89 12.43
CA VAL A 86 -1.24 -25.61 11.67
C VAL A 86 -0.11 -25.03 12.54
N GLY A 87 -0.29 -25.02 13.86
CA GLY A 87 0.73 -24.61 14.82
C GLY A 87 1.02 -23.11 14.86
N LEU A 88 0.06 -22.25 14.53
CA LEU A 88 0.17 -20.80 14.68
C LEU A 88 -0.13 -20.37 16.14
N ASP A 89 0.62 -19.39 16.62
CA ASP A 89 0.44 -18.77 17.94
C ASP A 89 -0.55 -17.59 17.89
N GLY A 90 -0.74 -17.00 16.71
CA GLY A 90 -1.57 -15.82 16.54
C GLY A 90 -1.47 -15.19 15.15
N PHE A 91 -2.01 -13.98 15.08
CA PHE A 91 -2.20 -13.24 13.83
C PHE A 91 -1.84 -11.76 14.03
N VAL A 92 -1.27 -11.14 12.99
CA VAL A 92 -1.09 -9.69 12.94
C VAL A 92 -1.99 -9.12 11.87
N ARG A 93 -2.57 -7.95 12.17
CA ARG A 93 -3.41 -7.19 11.26
C ARG A 93 -3.28 -5.70 11.55
N THR A 94 -3.59 -4.87 10.56
CA THR A 94 -3.37 -3.43 10.63
C THR A 94 -4.64 -2.68 10.24
N ALA A 95 -4.89 -1.55 10.89
CA ALA A 95 -5.82 -0.53 10.42
C ALA A 95 -5.15 0.83 10.67
N SER A 96 -5.80 1.72 11.41
CA SER A 96 -5.11 2.90 11.94
C SER A 96 -3.98 2.54 12.92
N ILE A 97 -3.94 1.33 13.46
CA ILE A 97 -2.84 0.82 14.28
C ILE A 97 -2.62 -0.65 13.92
N SER A 98 -1.43 -1.17 14.22
CA SER A 98 -1.14 -2.59 14.11
C SER A 98 -1.44 -3.30 15.42
N GLU A 99 -2.14 -4.43 15.34
CA GLU A 99 -2.50 -5.24 16.49
C GLU A 99 -2.14 -6.71 16.26
N MET A 100 -1.81 -7.37 17.36
CA MET A 100 -1.48 -8.78 17.41
C MET A 100 -2.56 -9.50 18.19
N MET A 101 -3.23 -10.44 17.53
CA MET A 101 -4.21 -11.33 18.11
C MET A 101 -3.52 -12.62 18.52
N LEU A 102 -3.44 -12.89 19.81
CA LEU A 102 -2.82 -14.10 20.34
C LEU A 102 -3.87 -15.11 20.74
N CYS A 103 -3.66 -16.36 20.33
CA CYS A 103 -4.56 -17.47 20.67
C CYS A 103 -4.39 -17.89 22.13
N ASP A 104 -3.17 -17.78 22.66
CA ASP A 104 -2.80 -18.03 24.04
C ASP A 104 -1.72 -17.01 24.50
N PHE A 105 -1.81 -16.56 25.74
CA PHE A 105 -0.86 -15.65 26.39
C PHE A 105 0.19 -16.39 27.21
N SER A 106 0.10 -17.72 27.33
CA SER A 106 1.14 -18.54 27.99
C SER A 106 2.58 -18.34 27.48
N PRO A 107 2.86 -18.05 26.19
CA PRO A 107 4.24 -17.78 25.74
C PRO A 107 4.73 -16.35 26.03
N LEU A 108 3.92 -15.55 26.73
CA LEU A 108 4.24 -14.17 27.08
C LEU A 108 4.62 -14.03 28.55
N GLN A 109 5.70 -13.28 28.78
CA GLN A 109 6.08 -12.83 30.11
C GLN A 109 5.56 -11.41 30.34
N LEU A 110 4.80 -11.20 31.41
CA LEU A 110 4.43 -9.86 31.87
C LEU A 110 5.67 -9.15 32.44
N ILE A 111 6.11 -8.09 31.77
CA ILE A 111 7.30 -7.30 32.16
C ILE A 111 6.91 -6.09 33.01
N SER A 112 5.76 -5.49 32.72
CA SER A 112 5.31 -4.28 33.41
C SER A 112 3.79 -4.23 33.48
N SER A 113 3.28 -3.76 34.61
CA SER A 113 1.86 -3.46 34.84
C SER A 113 1.78 -2.09 35.51
N ARG A 114 1.32 -1.08 34.78
CA ARG A 114 1.29 0.30 35.27
C ARG A 114 -0.12 0.84 35.32
N HIS A 115 -0.54 1.32 36.47
CA HIS A 115 -1.77 2.09 36.62
C HIS A 115 -1.53 3.53 36.18
N ILE A 116 -2.11 3.93 35.06
CA ILE A 116 -1.87 5.23 34.43
C ILE A 116 -3.12 6.11 34.48
N LYS A 117 -2.92 7.43 34.45
CA LYS A 117 -4.05 8.36 34.33
C LYS A 117 -4.59 8.31 32.91
N SER A 118 -5.90 8.18 32.77
CA SER A 118 -6.60 8.36 31.49
C SER A 118 -7.81 9.27 31.67
N THR A 119 -8.16 9.97 30.60
CA THR A 119 -9.42 10.71 30.50
C THR A 119 -10.28 10.02 29.44
N PRO A 120 -11.46 9.48 29.79
CA PRO A 120 -12.34 8.82 28.84
C PRO A 120 -12.71 9.73 27.67
N LEU A 121 -12.79 9.16 26.47
CA LEU A 121 -13.29 9.84 25.29
C LEU A 121 -14.82 9.95 25.35
N ALA A 122 -15.33 11.17 25.23
CA ALA A 122 -16.76 11.42 25.11
C ALA A 122 -17.23 11.12 23.68
N ILE A 123 -17.48 9.84 23.38
CA ILE A 123 -18.12 9.44 22.12
C ILE A 123 -19.65 9.41 22.35
N PRO A 124 -20.46 10.08 21.51
CA PRO A 124 -21.91 10.03 21.62
C PRO A 124 -22.43 8.58 21.55
N ALA A 125 -23.35 8.21 22.44
CA ALA A 125 -23.86 6.83 22.52
C ALA A 125 -24.50 6.32 21.20
N LYS A 126 -25.02 7.23 20.37
CA LYS A 126 -25.59 6.92 19.05
C LYS A 126 -24.56 6.42 18.03
N ASP A 127 -23.28 6.73 18.22
CA ASP A 127 -22.21 6.44 17.26
C ASP A 127 -21.47 5.13 17.61
N ILE A 128 -21.93 4.43 18.66
CA ILE A 128 -21.34 3.21 19.22
C ILE A 128 -22.35 2.06 19.16
N SER A 129 -21.89 0.85 18.84
CA SER A 129 -22.73 -0.35 18.94
C SER A 129 -23.32 -0.53 20.35
N PRO A 130 -24.62 -0.87 20.48
CA PRO A 130 -25.22 -1.17 21.77
C PRO A 130 -24.59 -2.42 22.39
N ALA A 131 -24.44 -2.44 23.72
CA ALA A 131 -24.00 -3.61 24.48
C ALA A 131 -24.83 -4.86 24.08
N PRO A 132 -24.25 -6.07 24.04
CA PRO A 132 -23.07 -6.53 24.79
C PRO A 132 -21.75 -6.54 24.00
N THR A 133 -21.74 -6.05 22.76
CA THR A 133 -20.51 -6.03 21.95
C THR A 133 -19.54 -4.94 22.41
N PRO A 134 -18.22 -5.11 22.19
CA PRO A 134 -17.26 -4.03 22.38
C PRO A 134 -17.72 -2.79 21.63
N ARG A 135 -17.52 -1.61 22.23
CA ARG A 135 -17.99 -0.31 21.73
C ARG A 135 -17.33 0.09 20.40
N THR A 136 -17.70 -0.54 19.29
CA THR A 136 -17.15 -0.22 17.97
C THR A 136 -17.94 0.90 17.29
N PRO A 137 -17.27 1.85 16.62
CA PRO A 137 -17.95 2.85 15.79
C PRO A 137 -18.83 2.20 14.72
N ILE A 138 -20.09 2.65 14.60
CA ILE A 138 -21.05 2.13 13.60
C ILE A 138 -20.77 2.72 12.20
N GLY A 139 -20.13 3.88 12.14
CA GLY A 139 -19.77 4.55 10.89
C GLY A 139 -18.52 5.43 11.07
N PRO A 140 -18.15 6.21 10.05
CA PRO A 140 -17.00 7.10 10.12
C PRO A 140 -17.21 8.14 11.22
N LEU A 141 -16.20 8.32 12.04
CA LEU A 141 -16.15 9.32 13.11
C LEU A 141 -15.55 10.63 12.57
N PRO A 142 -16.03 11.79 13.04
CA PRO A 142 -15.41 13.07 12.74
C PRO A 142 -14.03 13.15 13.39
N ILE A 143 -13.12 13.84 12.70
CA ILE A 143 -11.81 14.16 13.27
C ILE A 143 -12.00 15.26 14.30
N THR A 144 -11.63 14.95 15.55
CA THR A 144 -11.68 15.86 16.70
C THR A 144 -10.28 16.04 17.29
N SER A 145 -10.15 16.94 18.27
CA SER A 145 -8.90 17.09 19.02
C SER A 145 -8.38 15.77 19.59
N ASN A 146 -9.30 14.90 19.99
CA ASN A 146 -9.00 13.63 20.61
C ASN A 146 -8.58 12.54 19.62
N SER A 147 -9.05 12.59 18.37
CA SER A 147 -8.68 11.61 17.35
C SER A 147 -7.36 11.95 16.69
N ILE A 148 -6.93 13.21 16.70
CA ILE A 148 -5.66 13.60 16.07
C ILE A 148 -4.45 12.97 16.77
N ASP A 149 -4.50 12.76 18.08
CA ASP A 149 -3.43 12.03 18.77
C ASP A 149 -3.31 10.59 18.24
N PHE A 150 -4.46 9.94 17.97
CA PHE A 150 -4.49 8.62 17.35
C PHE A 150 -3.94 8.65 15.92
N LEU A 151 -4.40 9.58 15.09
CA LEU A 151 -3.92 9.73 13.70
C LEU A 151 -2.41 10.01 13.62
N LYS A 152 -1.85 10.74 14.59
CA LYS A 152 -0.41 10.99 14.65
C LYS A 152 0.40 9.73 14.96
N ILE A 153 -0.15 8.80 15.74
CA ILE A 153 0.49 7.52 16.04
C ILE A 153 0.40 6.63 14.80
N SER A 154 -0.78 6.54 14.19
CA SER A 154 -1.00 5.85 12.90
C SER A 154 0.00 6.31 11.85
N GLY A 155 0.16 7.63 11.70
CA GLY A 155 1.00 8.23 10.68
C GLY A 155 2.49 7.92 10.77
N ARG A 156 2.96 7.32 11.88
CA ARG A 156 4.36 6.85 11.99
C ARG A 156 4.65 5.67 11.05
N PHE A 157 3.62 4.96 10.63
CA PHE A 157 3.73 3.73 9.84
C PHE A 157 3.22 3.90 8.40
N ASP A 158 2.79 5.10 8.01
CA ASP A 158 2.26 5.39 6.67
C ASP A 158 3.32 5.30 5.56
N HIS A 159 4.60 5.34 5.93
CA HIS A 159 5.73 5.31 4.99
C HIS A 159 6.59 4.08 5.23
N TYR A 160 7.17 3.55 4.16
CA TYR A 160 8.17 2.49 4.21
C TYR A 160 9.31 2.85 5.19
N PRO A 161 9.80 1.92 6.04
CA PRO A 161 9.48 0.49 6.08
C PRO A 161 8.21 0.12 6.86
N GLY A 162 7.43 1.09 7.33
CA GLY A 162 6.23 0.84 8.13
C GLY A 162 6.55 0.20 9.48
N MET A 163 5.87 -0.91 9.80
CA MET A 163 6.02 -1.64 11.06
C MET A 163 7.29 -2.50 11.05
N ILE A 164 8.32 -2.10 11.80
CA ILE A 164 9.61 -2.83 11.88
C ILE A 164 9.61 -3.94 12.92
N GLN A 165 8.62 -3.98 13.81
CA GLN A 165 8.51 -4.99 14.88
C GLN A 165 8.06 -6.36 14.35
N VAL A 166 7.58 -6.42 13.11
CA VAL A 166 7.11 -7.63 12.43
C VAL A 166 8.01 -7.88 11.23
N GLN A 167 8.79 -8.96 11.28
CA GLN A 167 9.58 -9.40 10.15
C GLN A 167 8.70 -10.26 9.24
N LEU A 168 8.58 -9.87 7.97
CA LEU A 168 7.80 -10.60 6.99
C LEU A 168 8.64 -11.70 6.34
N ASP A 169 8.06 -12.89 6.21
CA ASP A 169 8.61 -13.99 5.41
C ASP A 169 8.00 -13.95 4.01
N LEU A 170 8.65 -13.20 3.12
CA LEU A 170 8.20 -13.08 1.73
C LEU A 170 8.49 -14.32 0.89
N ALA A 171 9.32 -15.25 1.37
CA ALA A 171 9.58 -16.52 0.69
C ALA A 171 8.41 -17.50 0.78
N HIS A 172 7.47 -17.25 1.70
CA HIS A 172 6.23 -18.02 1.86
C HIS A 172 4.99 -17.11 1.76
N LEU A 173 5.11 -15.99 1.02
CA LEU A 173 3.98 -15.09 0.75
C LEU A 173 2.89 -15.81 -0.03
N VAL A 174 1.64 -15.71 0.44
CA VAL A 174 0.45 -16.11 -0.32
C VAL A 174 -0.22 -14.86 -0.88
N SER A 175 -0.17 -14.69 -2.20
CA SER A 175 -0.76 -13.54 -2.89
C SER A 175 -2.06 -13.92 -3.59
N LEU A 176 -3.12 -13.15 -3.32
CA LEU A 176 -4.40 -13.27 -4.02
C LEU A 176 -4.41 -12.55 -5.37
N TYR A 177 -3.25 -12.07 -5.82
CA TYR A 177 -2.98 -11.64 -7.19
C TYR A 177 -2.28 -12.71 -8.03
N ASP A 178 -1.91 -13.86 -7.44
CA ASP A 178 -1.43 -14.99 -8.22
C ASP A 178 -2.59 -15.63 -8.98
N GLU A 179 -2.58 -15.47 -10.31
CA GLU A 179 -3.60 -15.99 -11.21
C GLU A 179 -3.63 -17.53 -11.25
N LYS A 180 -2.54 -18.20 -10.85
CA LYS A 180 -2.54 -19.67 -10.70
C LYS A 180 -3.32 -20.08 -9.47
N LEU A 181 -3.30 -19.26 -8.42
CA LEU A 181 -3.94 -19.56 -7.15
C LEU A 181 -5.41 -19.14 -7.13
N ALA A 182 -5.72 -17.95 -7.67
CA ALA A 182 -7.06 -17.36 -7.66
C ALA A 182 -7.50 -16.81 -9.04
N PRO A 183 -7.56 -17.64 -10.10
CA PRO A 183 -7.88 -17.21 -11.47
C PRO A 183 -9.25 -16.53 -11.58
N SER A 184 -10.23 -16.89 -10.75
CA SER A 184 -11.56 -16.26 -10.78
C SER A 184 -11.52 -14.76 -10.44
N LEU A 185 -10.49 -14.31 -9.71
CA LEU A 185 -10.34 -12.90 -9.34
C LEU A 185 -9.87 -12.03 -10.50
N SER A 186 -9.18 -12.56 -11.50
CA SER A 186 -8.72 -11.78 -12.67
C SER A 186 -9.91 -11.17 -13.39
N THR A 187 -10.94 -11.97 -13.71
CA THR A 187 -12.19 -11.48 -14.34
C THR A 187 -12.97 -10.53 -13.43
N VAL A 188 -12.97 -10.77 -12.11
CA VAL A 188 -13.67 -9.89 -11.15
C VAL A 188 -13.02 -8.50 -11.08
N ARG A 189 -11.71 -8.41 -11.31
CA ARG A 189 -10.91 -7.17 -11.18
C ARG A 189 -10.68 -6.44 -12.49
N GLU A 190 -10.91 -7.11 -13.62
CA GLU A 190 -10.71 -6.53 -14.95
C GLU A 190 -11.39 -5.16 -15.10
N GLY A 191 -10.63 -4.17 -15.60
CA GLY A 191 -11.10 -2.80 -15.82
C GLY A 191 -11.45 -2.02 -14.56
N LYS A 192 -11.12 -2.51 -13.35
CA LYS A 192 -11.34 -1.81 -12.09
C LYS A 192 -10.01 -1.27 -11.54
N PRO A 193 -10.01 -0.10 -10.89
CA PRO A 193 -8.86 0.36 -10.12
C PRO A 193 -8.63 -0.56 -8.91
N ARG A 194 -7.39 -0.63 -8.43
CA ARG A 194 -6.96 -1.42 -7.25
C ARG A 194 -7.73 -1.07 -6.00
N LEU A 195 -8.16 0.18 -5.82
CA LEU A 195 -9.07 0.59 -4.72
C LEU A 195 -10.44 -0.10 -4.74
N ARG A 196 -10.79 -0.78 -5.83
CA ARG A 196 -12.02 -1.58 -5.98
C ARG A 196 -11.74 -3.07 -6.07
N HIS A 197 -10.47 -3.49 -5.97
CA HIS A 197 -10.14 -4.90 -5.92
C HIS A 197 -10.56 -5.49 -4.59
N ARG A 198 -11.28 -6.60 -4.67
CA ARG A 198 -11.78 -7.36 -3.52
C ARG A 198 -11.58 -8.85 -3.73
N LEU A 199 -11.94 -9.65 -2.72
CA LEU A 199 -12.08 -11.10 -2.88
C LEU A 199 -13.54 -11.51 -3.12
N LEU A 200 -14.48 -10.58 -2.97
CA LEU A 200 -15.89 -10.83 -3.29
C LEU A 200 -16.04 -11.24 -4.76
N GLY A 201 -16.65 -12.40 -5.00
CA GLY A 201 -16.77 -13.00 -6.34
C GLY A 201 -15.75 -14.12 -6.61
N MET A 202 -14.82 -14.37 -5.69
CA MET A 202 -13.92 -15.52 -5.74
C MET A 202 -14.71 -16.84 -5.75
N SER A 203 -14.29 -17.79 -6.58
CA SER A 203 -14.89 -19.12 -6.64
C SER A 203 -14.59 -19.92 -5.36
N GLN A 204 -15.46 -20.87 -5.03
CA GLN A 204 -15.23 -21.79 -3.91
C GLN A 204 -14.00 -22.69 -4.14
N GLU A 205 -13.72 -23.05 -5.40
CA GLU A 205 -12.52 -23.80 -5.75
C GLU A 205 -11.25 -23.01 -5.45
N ASP A 206 -11.22 -21.72 -5.80
CA ASP A 206 -10.07 -20.87 -5.53
C ASP A 206 -9.89 -20.63 -4.04
N ILE A 207 -10.97 -20.44 -3.27
CA ILE A 207 -10.90 -20.32 -1.80
C ILE A 207 -10.23 -21.57 -1.18
N LEU A 208 -10.66 -22.76 -1.60
CA LEU A 208 -10.08 -24.02 -1.14
C LEU A 208 -8.61 -24.14 -1.56
N ARG A 209 -8.27 -23.77 -2.80
CA ARG A 209 -6.90 -23.80 -3.33
C ARG A 209 -5.97 -22.87 -2.53
N VAL A 210 -6.39 -21.62 -2.30
CA VAL A 210 -5.64 -20.66 -1.46
C VAL A 210 -5.43 -21.21 -0.05
N LYS A 211 -6.48 -21.75 0.56
CA LYS A 211 -6.39 -22.25 1.93
C LYS A 211 -5.41 -23.41 2.03
N LEU A 212 -5.50 -24.38 1.12
CA LEU A 212 -4.57 -25.52 1.08
C LEU A 212 -3.14 -25.05 0.84
N HIS A 213 -2.94 -24.15 -0.13
CA HIS A 213 -1.62 -23.60 -0.41
C HIS A 213 -1.03 -22.86 0.80
N LEU A 214 -1.84 -22.09 1.53
CA LEU A 214 -1.39 -21.44 2.76
C LEU A 214 -1.00 -22.45 3.85
N GLU A 215 -1.78 -23.51 4.02
CA GLU A 215 -1.47 -24.59 4.99
C GLU A 215 -0.16 -25.32 4.60
N GLU A 216 0.09 -25.54 3.31
CA GLU A 216 1.35 -26.08 2.78
C GLU A 216 2.52 -25.13 3.06
N GLN A 217 2.39 -23.84 2.76
CA GLN A 217 3.43 -22.84 3.04
C GLN A 217 3.78 -22.80 4.53
N ILE A 218 2.78 -22.80 5.43
CA ILE A 218 3.00 -22.83 6.89
C ILE A 218 3.76 -24.09 7.32
N ALA A 219 3.49 -25.24 6.69
CA ALA A 219 4.14 -26.50 7.00
C ALA A 219 5.60 -26.58 6.48
N GLU A 220 5.88 -25.93 5.34
CA GLU A 220 7.22 -25.88 4.73
C GLU A 220 8.15 -24.87 5.42
N VAL A 221 7.60 -23.85 6.08
CA VAL A 221 8.39 -22.83 6.79
C VAL A 221 9.31 -23.49 7.82
N ALA A 222 10.61 -23.33 7.62
CA ALA A 222 11.62 -23.62 8.63
C ALA A 222 11.62 -22.50 9.69
N TRP A 223 10.67 -22.55 10.63
CA TRP A 223 10.47 -21.49 11.63
C TRP A 223 11.73 -21.09 12.41
N SER A 224 12.68 -22.02 12.61
CA SER A 224 13.97 -21.73 13.26
C SER A 224 14.95 -20.96 12.36
N SER A 225 14.85 -21.05 11.03
CA SER A 225 15.71 -20.28 10.12
C SER A 225 15.26 -18.82 10.02
N LEU A 226 13.97 -18.54 10.25
CA LEU A 226 13.47 -17.16 10.35
C LEU A 226 14.07 -16.40 11.55
N GLU A 227 14.58 -17.11 12.56
CA GLU A 227 15.28 -16.49 13.70
C GLU A 227 16.64 -15.88 13.29
N CYS A 228 17.20 -16.30 12.14
CA CYS A 228 18.48 -15.83 11.60
C CYS A 228 18.24 -15.19 10.22
N ALA A 229 18.01 -13.87 10.20
CA ALA A 229 17.68 -13.06 9.02
C ALA A 229 18.77 -12.95 7.91
N GLY A 230 19.70 -13.91 7.81
CA GLY A 230 20.98 -13.72 7.11
C GLY A 230 21.04 -14.15 5.64
N ASN A 231 20.11 -14.95 5.12
CA ASN A 231 20.33 -15.68 3.86
C ASN A 231 19.28 -15.46 2.75
N HIS A 232 18.28 -14.60 2.95
CA HIS A 232 17.23 -14.36 1.95
C HIS A 232 17.43 -13.04 1.23
N LEU A 233 16.96 -12.97 -0.02
CA LEU A 233 16.89 -11.72 -0.76
C LEU A 233 15.91 -10.78 -0.04
N ASP A 234 16.32 -9.52 0.13
CA ASP A 234 15.45 -8.49 0.68
C ASP A 234 14.44 -8.01 -0.38
N TRP A 235 13.44 -8.85 -0.62
CA TRP A 235 12.36 -8.59 -1.57
C TRP A 235 11.59 -7.30 -1.24
N SER A 236 11.43 -6.98 0.05
CA SER A 236 10.72 -5.78 0.48
C SER A 236 11.44 -4.53 -0.01
N THR A 237 12.73 -4.38 0.31
CA THR A 237 13.54 -3.26 -0.16
C THR A 237 13.57 -3.20 -1.69
N HIS A 238 13.67 -4.36 -2.36
CA HIS A 238 13.69 -4.41 -3.82
C HIS A 238 12.41 -3.85 -4.46
N LEU A 239 11.24 -4.36 -4.04
CA LEU A 239 9.94 -3.92 -4.56
C LEU A 239 9.71 -2.42 -4.32
N HIS A 240 10.05 -1.94 -3.13
CA HIS A 240 9.92 -0.52 -2.78
C HIS A 240 10.87 0.37 -3.59
N SER A 241 12.11 -0.07 -3.84
CA SER A 241 13.08 0.71 -4.62
C SER A 241 12.59 1.04 -6.04
N ILE A 242 11.78 0.17 -6.65
CA ILE A 242 11.18 0.41 -7.97
C ILE A 242 10.14 1.53 -7.88
N VAL A 243 9.25 1.47 -6.88
CA VAL A 243 8.25 2.51 -6.65
C VAL A 243 8.92 3.85 -6.34
N ASP A 244 9.96 3.84 -5.51
CA ASP A 244 10.71 5.05 -5.14
C ASP A 244 11.46 5.65 -6.34
N LEU A 245 12.02 4.81 -7.22
CA LEU A 245 12.77 5.28 -8.39
C LEU A 245 11.88 5.95 -9.43
N TYR A 246 10.69 5.40 -9.69
CA TYR A 246 9.84 5.84 -10.80
C TYR A 246 8.62 6.65 -10.37
N GLY A 247 8.11 6.46 -9.16
CA GLY A 247 6.80 6.97 -8.71
C GLY A 247 6.68 8.48 -8.78
N ASP A 248 7.56 9.21 -8.09
CA ASP A 248 7.56 10.67 -8.10
C ASP A 248 7.87 11.23 -9.49
N THR A 249 8.86 10.65 -10.19
CA THR A 249 9.27 11.13 -11.51
C THR A 249 8.14 11.03 -12.54
N PHE A 250 7.32 9.98 -12.50
CA PHE A 250 6.18 9.83 -13.39
C PHE A 250 5.05 10.80 -13.09
N GLU A 251 4.83 11.10 -11.81
CA GLU A 251 3.85 12.12 -11.44
C GLU A 251 4.29 13.52 -11.90
N ASP A 252 5.58 13.84 -11.77
CA ASP A 252 6.16 15.09 -12.29
C ASP A 252 6.06 15.16 -13.83
N LEU A 253 6.39 14.08 -14.53
CA LEU A 253 6.22 13.97 -15.98
C LEU A 253 4.76 14.18 -16.38
N TRP A 254 3.83 13.53 -15.68
CA TRP A 254 2.40 13.71 -15.92
C TRP A 254 1.97 15.16 -15.72
N HIS A 255 2.48 15.83 -14.69
CA HIS A 255 2.23 17.25 -14.48
C HIS A 255 2.79 18.10 -15.64
N ILE A 256 3.97 17.83 -16.17
CA ILE A 256 4.51 18.58 -17.32
C ILE A 256 3.67 18.36 -18.58
N ILE A 257 3.30 17.10 -18.84
CA ILE A 257 2.63 16.69 -20.08
C ILE A 257 1.14 17.09 -20.09
N ASN A 258 0.42 16.78 -19.01
CA ASN A 258 -1.04 16.95 -18.93
C ASN A 258 -1.48 18.31 -18.39
N SER A 259 -0.59 19.13 -17.82
CA SER A 259 -1.03 20.35 -17.14
C SER A 259 -1.66 21.38 -18.08
N THR A 260 -2.86 21.81 -17.70
CA THR A 260 -3.54 23.02 -18.14
C THR A 260 -3.17 24.25 -17.29
N THR A 261 -2.50 24.05 -16.13
CA THR A 261 -2.10 25.09 -15.17
C THR A 261 -0.66 25.59 -15.35
N ILE A 262 0.24 24.81 -15.96
CA ILE A 262 1.53 25.25 -16.55
C ILE A 262 1.27 25.95 -17.92
N SER A 263 0.09 26.56 -18.06
CA SER A 263 -0.42 27.24 -19.26
C SER A 263 0.42 28.46 -19.67
N LEU A 264 1.44 28.82 -18.90
CA LEU A 264 2.41 29.87 -19.25
C LEU A 264 3.61 29.34 -20.05
N SER A 265 3.92 28.04 -20.02
CA SER A 265 5.06 27.50 -20.76
C SER A 265 4.64 27.00 -22.14
N PRO A 266 5.31 27.46 -23.22
CA PRO A 266 5.11 26.95 -24.57
C PRO A 266 5.27 25.41 -24.66
N ALA A 267 4.57 24.79 -25.62
CA ALA A 267 4.55 23.33 -25.78
C ALA A 267 5.95 22.74 -26.02
N ASP A 268 6.81 23.42 -26.79
CA ASP A 268 8.20 23.04 -27.04
C ASP A 268 9.02 23.00 -25.74
N VAL A 269 8.84 23.98 -24.85
CA VAL A 269 9.52 24.00 -23.54
C VAL A 269 9.05 22.86 -22.65
N ARG A 270 7.75 22.55 -22.66
CA ARG A 270 7.20 21.41 -21.90
C ARG A 270 7.73 20.07 -22.44
N ALA A 271 7.75 19.90 -23.76
CA ALA A 271 8.32 18.72 -24.40
C ALA A 271 9.80 18.53 -24.07
N GLU A 272 10.60 19.61 -24.12
CA GLU A 272 12.02 19.57 -23.76
C GLU A 272 12.23 19.20 -22.28
N ASN A 273 11.45 19.78 -21.36
CA ASN A 273 11.54 19.46 -19.94
C ASN A 273 11.14 18.00 -19.64
N ALA A 274 10.06 17.51 -20.25
CA ALA A 274 9.64 16.11 -20.12
C ALA A 274 10.72 15.17 -20.71
N PHE A 275 11.26 15.50 -21.88
CA PHE A 275 12.32 14.71 -22.51
C PHE A 275 13.57 14.62 -21.64
N ARG A 276 14.01 15.74 -21.04
CA ARG A 276 15.18 15.74 -20.13
C ARG A 276 15.01 14.82 -18.93
N MET A 277 13.81 14.78 -18.34
CA MET A 277 13.50 13.86 -17.24
C MET A 277 13.54 12.40 -17.70
N ILE A 278 12.90 12.10 -18.84
CA ILE A 278 12.89 10.74 -19.42
C ILE A 278 14.32 10.30 -19.77
N GLU A 279 15.09 11.15 -20.44
CA GLU A 279 16.48 10.86 -20.80
C GLU A 279 17.33 10.62 -19.54
N SER A 280 17.11 11.38 -18.46
CA SER A 280 17.83 11.15 -17.19
C SER A 280 17.61 9.74 -16.63
N ILE A 281 16.39 9.19 -16.77
CA ILE A 281 16.07 7.84 -16.29
C ILE A 281 16.62 6.76 -17.23
N VAL A 282 16.53 6.98 -18.54
CA VAL A 282 16.93 5.98 -19.55
C VAL A 282 18.44 5.96 -19.79
N ARG A 283 19.14 7.08 -19.55
CA ARG A 283 20.57 7.26 -19.84
C ARG A 283 21.49 6.15 -19.33
N PRO A 284 21.33 5.58 -18.12
CA PRO A 284 22.17 4.47 -17.65
C PRO A 284 22.16 3.24 -18.58
N PHE A 285 21.11 3.08 -19.39
CA PHE A 285 20.92 1.97 -20.32
C PHE A 285 21.32 2.31 -21.77
N VAL A 286 21.78 3.55 -22.03
CA VAL A 286 22.20 4.02 -23.36
C VAL A 286 23.71 3.82 -23.51
N PHE A 287 24.11 2.66 -24.02
CA PHE A 287 25.52 2.34 -24.28
C PHE A 287 26.08 3.05 -25.52
N HIS A 288 27.40 3.18 -25.60
CA HIS A 288 28.10 3.78 -26.75
C HIS A 288 27.79 3.14 -28.11
N SER A 289 27.36 1.88 -28.12
CA SER A 289 26.97 1.16 -29.34
C SER A 289 25.61 1.60 -29.89
N VAL A 290 24.81 2.32 -29.09
CA VAL A 290 23.49 2.81 -29.48
C VAL A 290 23.69 3.99 -30.42
N SER A 291 23.23 3.84 -31.66
CA SER A 291 23.30 4.90 -32.67
C SER A 291 21.95 4.99 -33.37
N PRO A 292 21.23 6.11 -33.25
CA PRO A 292 20.03 6.36 -34.02
C PRO A 292 20.36 6.33 -35.52
N THR A 293 19.74 5.43 -36.27
CA THR A 293 19.95 5.28 -37.71
C THR A 293 19.16 6.34 -38.50
N GLY A 294 19.60 7.60 -38.46
CA GLY A 294 19.08 8.69 -39.30
C GLY A 294 17.55 8.86 -39.30
N MET A 295 17.00 9.51 -40.33
CA MET A 295 15.54 9.78 -40.51
C MET A 295 14.67 8.51 -40.71
N SER A 296 15.19 7.31 -40.46
CA SER A 296 14.39 6.08 -40.56
C SER A 296 13.33 6.05 -39.46
N PRO A 297 12.07 5.65 -39.74
CA PRO A 297 11.06 5.42 -38.71
C PRO A 297 11.39 4.21 -37.82
N ASP A 298 12.45 3.45 -38.16
CA ASP A 298 12.88 2.28 -37.42
C ASP A 298 13.43 2.65 -36.04
N ILE A 299 12.85 2.05 -35.00
CA ILE A 299 13.24 2.18 -33.59
C ILE A 299 14.07 0.97 -33.10
N ALA A 300 14.45 0.05 -33.99
CA ALA A 300 15.22 -1.14 -33.64
C ALA A 300 16.56 -0.82 -32.95
N TRP A 301 17.15 0.34 -33.24
CA TRP A 301 18.38 0.82 -32.60
C TRP A 301 18.23 1.03 -31.09
N ALA A 302 17.01 1.24 -30.58
CA ALA A 302 16.73 1.40 -29.15
C ALA A 302 16.40 0.08 -28.42
N SER A 303 16.35 -1.04 -29.14
CA SER A 303 15.99 -2.35 -28.57
C SER A 303 16.94 -2.79 -27.46
N SER A 304 18.25 -2.50 -27.58
CA SER A 304 19.21 -2.78 -26.51
C SER A 304 18.95 -1.95 -25.26
N VAL A 305 18.57 -0.68 -25.42
CA VAL A 305 18.23 0.22 -24.30
C VAL A 305 17.03 -0.32 -23.53
N PHE A 306 15.97 -0.71 -24.24
CA PHE A 306 14.80 -1.36 -23.64
C PHE A 306 15.18 -2.63 -22.88
N LYS A 307 16.01 -3.49 -23.48
CA LYS A 307 16.41 -4.77 -22.88
C LYS A 307 17.21 -4.58 -21.60
N GLU A 308 18.21 -3.70 -21.61
CA GLU A 308 19.04 -3.41 -20.43
C GLU A 308 18.22 -2.77 -19.31
N CYS A 309 17.32 -1.84 -19.66
CA CYS A 309 16.37 -1.26 -18.72
C CYS A 309 15.47 -2.34 -18.09
N ALA A 310 14.84 -3.18 -18.92
CA ALA A 310 13.88 -4.19 -18.48
C ALA A 310 14.48 -5.25 -17.56
N LEU A 311 15.78 -5.56 -17.72
CA LEU A 311 16.49 -6.57 -16.94
C LEU A 311 17.29 -6.00 -15.75
N SER A 312 17.36 -4.67 -15.63
CA SER A 312 18.22 -3.99 -14.66
C SER A 312 17.99 -4.44 -13.22
N HIS A 313 16.74 -4.68 -12.84
CA HIS A 313 16.35 -5.08 -11.49
C HIS A 313 16.52 -6.59 -11.21
N THR A 314 16.49 -7.47 -12.22
CA THR A 314 16.55 -8.93 -11.97
C THR A 314 17.77 -9.64 -12.52
N SER A 315 18.66 -8.93 -13.22
CA SER A 315 19.88 -9.50 -13.82
C SER A 315 20.70 -10.36 -12.85
N ALA A 316 20.86 -9.91 -11.60
CA ALA A 316 21.60 -10.62 -10.55
C ALA A 316 20.80 -11.72 -9.82
N VAL A 317 19.47 -11.75 -9.95
CA VAL A 317 18.58 -12.70 -9.27
C VAL A 317 18.47 -14.03 -10.02
N SER A 318 18.78 -14.04 -11.32
CA SER A 318 18.65 -15.19 -12.22
C SER A 318 19.46 -16.45 -11.84
N ALA A 319 20.41 -16.34 -10.90
CA ALA A 319 21.32 -17.41 -10.51
C ALA A 319 20.95 -18.12 -9.17
N ILE A 320 19.86 -17.74 -8.53
CA ILE A 320 19.48 -18.21 -7.18
C ILE A 320 18.28 -19.16 -7.29
N LEU A 321 18.26 -20.22 -6.47
CA LEU A 321 17.09 -21.09 -6.32
C LEU A 321 16.02 -20.34 -5.52
N LEU A 322 14.87 -20.11 -6.13
CA LEU A 322 13.75 -19.36 -5.55
C LEU A 322 12.63 -20.30 -5.11
N THR A 323 11.91 -19.94 -4.04
CA THR A 323 10.61 -20.58 -3.73
C THR A 323 9.54 -20.17 -4.75
N ASN A 324 8.39 -20.85 -4.75
CA ASN A 324 7.26 -20.46 -5.61
C ASN A 324 6.82 -19.00 -5.39
N SER A 325 6.80 -18.55 -4.13
CA SER A 325 6.45 -17.16 -3.80
C SER A 325 7.53 -16.18 -4.24
N GLU A 326 8.81 -16.52 -4.11
CA GLU A 326 9.91 -15.69 -4.61
C GLU A 326 9.93 -15.61 -6.14
N GLU A 327 9.58 -16.69 -6.84
CA GLU A 327 9.38 -16.64 -8.29
C GLU A 327 8.23 -15.72 -8.68
N LEU A 328 7.12 -15.73 -7.94
CA LEU A 328 6.02 -14.79 -8.14
C LEU A 328 6.49 -13.34 -7.96
N LEU A 329 7.26 -13.04 -6.92
CA LEU A 329 7.82 -11.71 -6.66
C LEU A 329 8.80 -11.28 -7.77
N ARG A 330 9.71 -12.16 -8.20
CA ARG A 330 10.59 -11.91 -9.34
C ARG A 330 9.79 -11.60 -10.61
N ASN A 331 8.80 -12.42 -10.93
CA ASN A 331 7.98 -12.24 -12.14
C ASN A 331 7.18 -10.93 -12.08
N ALA A 332 6.71 -10.52 -10.89
CA ALA A 332 6.05 -9.23 -10.70
C ALA A 332 6.99 -8.05 -10.95
N ILE A 333 8.25 -8.14 -10.47
CA ILE A 333 9.30 -7.15 -10.76
C ILE A 333 9.58 -7.10 -12.26
N GLU A 334 9.85 -8.24 -12.89
CA GLU A 334 10.17 -8.31 -14.32
C GLU A 334 9.04 -7.77 -15.19
N GLY A 335 7.79 -8.16 -14.90
CA GLY A 335 6.61 -7.66 -15.60
C GLY A 335 6.45 -6.15 -15.46
N THR A 336 6.58 -5.62 -14.24
CA THR A 336 6.46 -4.18 -13.95
C THR A 336 7.59 -3.40 -14.62
N THR A 337 8.84 -3.77 -14.39
CA THR A 337 10.02 -3.10 -14.98
C THR A 337 10.00 -3.15 -16.50
N ARG A 338 9.61 -4.28 -17.10
CA ARG A 338 9.44 -4.38 -18.56
C ARG A 338 8.43 -3.36 -19.08
N GLU A 339 7.29 -3.19 -18.41
CA GLU A 339 6.27 -2.26 -18.87
C GLU A 339 6.66 -0.79 -18.66
N LEU A 340 7.30 -0.48 -17.52
CA LEU A 340 7.94 0.81 -17.27
C LEU A 340 8.93 1.16 -18.39
N CYS A 341 9.87 0.26 -18.66
CA CYS A 341 10.90 0.45 -19.67
C CYS A 341 10.36 0.51 -21.09
N ARG A 342 9.26 -0.21 -21.40
CA ARG A 342 8.60 -0.16 -22.70
C ARG A 342 8.13 1.27 -23.01
N VAL A 343 7.46 1.90 -22.05
CA VAL A 343 6.91 3.24 -22.21
C VAL A 343 8.01 4.29 -22.15
N MET A 344 8.92 4.23 -21.18
CA MET A 344 10.02 5.19 -21.08
C MET A 344 10.93 5.15 -22.31
N THR A 345 11.28 3.95 -22.80
CA THR A 345 12.12 3.83 -24.01
C THR A 345 11.38 4.34 -25.23
N LYS A 346 10.07 4.08 -25.38
CA LYS A 346 9.25 4.63 -26.46
C LYS A 346 9.28 6.16 -26.45
N MET A 347 8.92 6.77 -25.33
CA MET A 347 8.89 8.24 -25.21
C MET A 347 10.29 8.84 -25.43
N TRP A 348 11.33 8.19 -24.93
CA TRP A 348 12.72 8.58 -25.19
C TRP A 348 13.06 8.50 -26.69
N THR A 349 12.69 7.42 -27.38
CA THR A 349 12.94 7.31 -28.82
C THR A 349 12.23 8.39 -29.63
N ASP A 350 10.99 8.76 -29.25
CA ASP A 350 10.27 9.84 -29.90
C ASP A 350 11.05 11.16 -29.75
N GLY A 351 11.53 11.47 -28.55
CA GLY A 351 12.28 12.70 -28.32
C GLY A 351 13.67 12.74 -28.97
N VAL A 352 14.34 11.59 -29.09
CA VAL A 352 15.59 11.47 -29.87
C VAL A 352 15.32 11.74 -31.36
N ARG A 353 14.20 11.25 -31.91
CA ARG A 353 13.82 11.47 -33.32
C ARG A 353 13.49 12.93 -33.62
N GLU A 354 12.88 13.62 -32.67
CA GLU A 354 12.66 15.08 -32.72
C GLU A 354 13.95 15.88 -32.50
N GLY A 355 15.09 15.21 -32.33
CA GLY A 355 16.39 15.83 -32.22
C GLY A 355 16.64 16.52 -30.88
N MET A 356 15.92 16.14 -29.81
CA MET A 356 16.05 16.77 -28.50
C MET A 356 17.22 16.23 -27.65
N SER A 357 17.92 15.19 -28.10
CA SER A 357 18.98 14.53 -27.33
C SER A 357 20.40 15.03 -27.66
N PRO A 358 21.07 15.72 -26.72
CA PRO A 358 22.46 16.13 -26.90
C PRO A 358 23.43 14.96 -27.00
N LEU A 359 23.05 13.76 -26.50
CA LEU A 359 23.86 12.55 -26.57
C LEU A 359 24.20 12.14 -28.01
N PHE A 360 23.35 12.53 -28.96
CA PHE A 360 23.52 12.25 -30.38
C PHE A 360 23.85 13.51 -31.19
N GLY A 361 24.36 14.56 -30.53
CA GLY A 361 24.79 15.80 -31.18
C GLY A 361 23.66 16.69 -31.69
N SER A 362 22.42 16.46 -31.24
CA SER A 362 21.24 17.21 -31.66
C SER A 362 20.62 17.99 -30.50
N THR A 363 20.23 19.24 -30.75
CA THR A 363 19.52 20.10 -29.79
C THR A 363 18.41 20.87 -30.50
N HIS A 364 17.69 20.18 -31.38
CA HIS A 364 16.56 20.74 -32.12
C HIS A 364 15.33 20.79 -31.23
N LYS A 365 14.42 21.71 -31.59
CA LYS A 365 13.08 21.73 -31.03
C LYS A 365 12.20 20.75 -31.82
N PRO A 366 11.22 20.09 -31.18
CA PRO A 366 10.29 19.23 -31.88
C PRO A 366 9.50 20.02 -32.92
N GLU A 367 9.24 19.41 -34.08
CA GLU A 367 8.51 20.06 -35.17
C GLU A 367 7.04 20.32 -34.77
N ASP A 368 6.42 19.34 -34.13
CA ASP A 368 5.08 19.44 -33.53
C ASP A 368 5.09 18.99 -32.07
N ALA A 369 5.50 19.91 -31.20
CA ALA A 369 5.53 19.70 -29.76
C ALA A 369 4.15 19.32 -29.18
N THR A 370 3.05 19.77 -29.80
CA THR A 370 1.70 19.53 -29.28
C THR A 370 1.31 18.08 -29.53
N LEU A 371 1.49 17.61 -30.76
CA LEU A 371 1.23 16.21 -31.12
C LEU A 371 2.10 15.24 -30.30
N LEU A 372 3.37 15.58 -30.06
CA LEU A 372 4.27 14.79 -29.23
C LEU A 372 3.76 14.68 -27.78
N LEU A 373 3.38 15.80 -27.18
CA LEU A 373 2.83 15.82 -25.82
C LEU A 373 1.51 15.06 -25.71
N ASP A 374 0.62 15.16 -26.70
CA ASP A 374 -0.63 14.40 -26.72
C ASP A 374 -0.37 12.89 -26.80
N THR A 375 0.63 12.47 -27.59
CA THR A 375 1.06 11.06 -27.66
C THR A 375 1.60 10.57 -26.33
N TRP A 376 2.53 11.33 -25.73
CA TRP A 376 3.11 11.02 -24.43
C TRP A 376 2.10 11.04 -23.29
N LYS A 377 1.07 11.89 -23.38
CA LYS A 377 -0.04 11.91 -22.44
C LYS A 377 -0.81 10.59 -22.47
N VAL A 378 -1.10 10.05 -23.65
CA VAL A 378 -1.78 8.76 -23.76
C VAL A 378 -0.88 7.63 -23.26
N ASP A 379 0.38 7.61 -23.66
CA ASP A 379 1.31 6.54 -23.27
C ASP A 379 1.57 6.51 -21.75
N LEU A 380 1.92 7.65 -21.16
CA LEU A 380 2.16 7.75 -19.72
C LEU A 380 0.87 7.58 -18.91
N GLY A 381 -0.26 8.12 -19.39
CA GLY A 381 -1.56 7.96 -18.72
C GLY A 381 -1.96 6.50 -18.62
N ASN A 382 -1.88 5.75 -19.73
CA ASN A 382 -2.16 4.31 -19.74
C ASN A 382 -1.21 3.53 -18.82
N LEU A 383 0.07 3.91 -18.75
CA LEU A 383 1.02 3.28 -17.83
C LEU A 383 0.65 3.54 -16.37
N MET A 384 0.35 4.80 -16.02
CA MET A 384 -0.03 5.16 -14.66
C MET A 384 -1.34 4.47 -14.27
N ASP A 385 -2.33 4.42 -15.16
CA ASP A 385 -3.58 3.69 -14.92
C ASP A 385 -3.35 2.18 -14.73
N TRP A 386 -2.39 1.58 -15.46
CA TRP A 386 -2.04 0.17 -15.31
C TRP A 386 -1.27 -0.13 -14.00
N LEU A 387 -0.34 0.75 -13.62
CA LEU A 387 0.44 0.62 -12.39
C LEU A 387 -0.46 0.82 -11.16
N ASP A 388 -1.33 1.83 -11.22
CA ASP A 388 -2.27 2.24 -10.17
C ASP A 388 -1.61 2.26 -8.79
N TRP A 389 -0.43 2.90 -8.70
CA TRP A 389 0.38 2.92 -7.50
C TRP A 389 -0.21 3.81 -6.42
N GLY A 390 -0.28 3.27 -5.20
CA GLY A 390 -0.81 4.00 -4.05
C GLY A 390 0.00 5.25 -3.66
N THR A 391 1.27 5.35 -4.07
CA THR A 391 2.12 6.51 -3.79
C THR A 391 1.57 7.82 -4.38
N TRP A 392 0.79 7.74 -5.46
CA TRP A 392 0.16 8.91 -6.10
C TRP A 392 -1.11 9.39 -5.38
N MET A 393 -1.65 8.59 -4.43
CA MET A 393 -2.76 8.97 -3.57
C MET A 393 -2.26 9.85 -2.42
N ARG A 394 -1.99 11.12 -2.73
CA ARG A 394 -1.47 12.10 -1.77
C ARG A 394 -2.19 13.43 -1.88
N CYS A 395 -1.98 14.28 -0.89
CA CYS A 395 -2.59 15.61 -0.82
C CYS A 395 -1.96 16.52 -1.86
N ARG A 396 -2.81 17.24 -2.60
CA ARG A 396 -2.38 18.19 -3.64
C ARG A 396 -3.04 19.55 -3.40
N PRO A 397 -2.28 20.64 -3.20
CA PRO A 397 -0.82 20.67 -3.05
C PRO A 397 -0.34 19.91 -1.79
N ALA A 398 0.96 19.65 -1.71
CA ALA A 398 1.57 19.07 -0.52
C ALA A 398 1.26 19.92 0.73
N CYS A 399 1.06 19.25 1.86
CA CYS A 399 0.68 19.91 3.11
C CYS A 399 1.79 20.80 3.68
N LYS A 400 1.41 21.89 4.33
CA LYS A 400 2.35 22.87 4.87
C LYS A 400 3.02 22.37 6.15
N GLN A 401 3.97 23.15 6.66
CA GLN A 401 4.51 22.94 7.99
C GLN A 401 3.36 22.93 9.02
N LEU A 402 3.46 22.03 10.01
CA LEU A 402 2.40 21.78 11.00
C LEU A 402 1.09 21.22 10.42
N GLU A 403 1.12 20.70 9.20
CA GLU A 403 0.07 19.87 8.61
C GLU A 403 0.60 18.47 8.29
N PHE A 404 -0.28 17.49 8.12
CA PHE A 404 0.03 16.20 7.52
C PHE A 404 -1.05 15.83 6.51
N CYS A 405 -0.66 15.04 5.51
CA CYS A 405 -1.63 14.50 4.58
C CYS A 405 -2.34 13.32 5.24
N TYR A 406 -3.67 13.40 5.33
CA TYR A 406 -4.47 12.31 5.84
C TYR A 406 -5.25 11.66 4.70
N LEU A 407 -4.96 10.37 4.49
CA LEU A 407 -5.81 9.49 3.71
C LEU A 407 -6.88 8.94 4.65
N PRO A 408 -8.16 9.16 4.35
CA PRO A 408 -9.23 8.69 5.20
C PRO A 408 -9.26 7.17 5.33
N ALA A 409 -9.09 6.68 6.56
CA ALA A 409 -9.11 5.28 6.93
C ALA A 409 -10.04 5.06 8.13
N TRP A 410 -10.61 3.86 8.24
CA TRP A 410 -11.44 3.52 9.38
C TRP A 410 -10.66 3.69 10.70
N PRO A 411 -11.27 4.30 11.75
CA PRO A 411 -12.66 4.73 11.84
C PRO A 411 -12.92 6.20 11.47
N PHE A 412 -11.96 6.96 10.95
CA PHE A 412 -12.10 8.41 10.78
C PHE A 412 -12.32 8.82 9.32
N GLY A 413 -13.44 9.49 9.07
CA GLY A 413 -13.78 10.02 7.74
C GLY A 413 -13.40 11.50 7.58
N VAL A 414 -13.42 11.95 6.33
CA VAL A 414 -13.25 13.38 5.98
C VAL A 414 -14.50 14.01 5.39
N GLY A 415 -14.57 15.34 5.49
CA GLY A 415 -15.68 16.14 4.97
C GLY A 415 -16.91 16.16 5.87
N ASN A 416 -18.07 16.50 5.31
CA ASN A 416 -19.32 16.56 6.04
C ASN A 416 -19.96 15.18 6.12
N LEU A 417 -19.70 14.47 7.22
CA LEU A 417 -20.20 13.11 7.48
C LEU A 417 -21.74 13.01 7.54
N SER A 418 -22.45 14.15 7.65
CA SER A 418 -23.91 14.20 7.60
C SER A 418 -24.48 14.20 6.18
N ARG A 419 -23.64 14.33 5.13
CA ARG A 419 -24.04 14.29 3.72
C ARG A 419 -23.32 13.14 3.02
N PRO A 420 -24.01 12.03 2.69
CA PRO A 420 -23.39 10.85 2.07
C PRO A 420 -22.65 11.13 0.75
N ALA A 421 -23.07 12.16 -0.01
CA ALA A 421 -22.46 12.56 -1.28
C ALA A 421 -21.31 13.56 -1.15
N ALA A 422 -21.07 14.12 0.04
CA ALA A 422 -19.97 15.07 0.32
C ALA A 422 -19.02 14.57 1.43
N GLY A 423 -19.24 13.34 1.90
CA GLY A 423 -18.41 12.61 2.84
C GLY A 423 -17.56 11.56 2.11
N TRP A 424 -16.56 11.07 2.82
CA TRP A 424 -15.68 9.98 2.41
C TRP A 424 -16.36 8.86 1.58
N HIS A 425 -15.70 8.47 0.49
CA HIS A 425 -16.01 7.25 -0.27
C HIS A 425 -14.74 6.38 -0.33
N GLU A 426 -14.86 5.10 0.03
CA GLU A 426 -13.75 4.12 0.05
C GLU A 426 -13.00 4.06 -1.29
N HIS A 427 -13.75 4.13 -2.39
CA HIS A 427 -13.20 4.10 -3.75
C HIS A 427 -12.68 5.45 -4.25
N ASN A 428 -12.74 6.48 -3.42
CA ASN A 428 -12.24 7.81 -3.72
C ASN A 428 -11.87 8.51 -2.39
N PRO A 429 -10.69 8.17 -1.82
CA PRO A 429 -10.36 8.56 -0.46
C PRO A 429 -10.26 10.09 -0.27
N GLN A 430 -10.07 10.89 -1.32
CA GLN A 430 -9.99 12.36 -1.24
C GLN A 430 -9.02 12.84 -0.13
N PRO A 431 -7.69 12.61 -0.28
CA PRO A 431 -6.70 12.99 0.73
C PRO A 431 -6.79 14.48 1.08
N ARG A 432 -6.65 14.82 2.37
CA ARG A 432 -6.72 16.21 2.83
C ARG A 432 -5.65 16.55 3.85
N CYS A 433 -5.17 17.80 3.79
CA CYS A 433 -4.24 18.33 4.77
C CYS A 433 -4.93 18.65 6.09
N LEU A 434 -4.43 18.05 7.17
CA LEU A 434 -4.89 18.23 8.53
C LEU A 434 -3.86 18.94 9.38
N ARG A 435 -4.31 19.89 10.20
CA ARG A 435 -3.43 20.58 11.14
C ARG A 435 -2.98 19.64 12.29
N LYS A 436 -1.68 19.63 12.57
CA LYS A 436 -1.05 18.93 13.69
C LYS A 436 -1.31 19.61 15.04
N ILE A 437 -1.74 20.87 15.02
CA ILE A 437 -2.02 21.70 16.20
C ILE A 437 -3.43 22.30 16.14
N PRO A 438 -4.04 22.67 17.28
CA PRO A 438 -5.34 23.33 17.29
C PRO A 438 -5.38 24.63 16.45
N PRO A 439 -6.54 24.99 15.85
CA PRO A 439 -7.73 24.17 15.71
C PRO A 439 -7.48 22.98 14.76
N PHE A 440 -7.90 21.80 15.21
CA PHE A 440 -7.70 20.50 14.57
C PHE A 440 -8.69 20.29 13.42
N ILE A 441 -8.62 21.17 12.43
CA ILE A 441 -9.52 21.26 11.27
C ILE A 441 -8.75 21.03 9.96
N TYR A 442 -9.49 20.87 8.85
CA TYR A 442 -8.91 20.82 7.51
C TYR A 442 -8.30 22.16 7.12
N ALA A 443 -7.13 22.12 6.47
CA ALA A 443 -6.42 23.33 6.05
C ALA A 443 -7.28 24.24 5.15
N ASP A 444 -8.07 23.64 4.25
CA ASP A 444 -8.93 24.38 3.31
C ASP A 444 -10.14 25.06 3.97
N ASP A 445 -10.55 24.59 5.14
CA ASP A 445 -11.68 25.18 5.89
C ASP A 445 -11.22 26.40 6.71
N PHE A 446 -9.92 26.56 6.95
CA PHE A 446 -9.36 27.73 7.63
C PHE A 446 -9.38 28.99 6.76
N LEU A 447 -9.28 28.86 5.42
CA LEU A 447 -9.34 30.00 4.50
C LEU A 447 -10.76 30.59 4.32
N LYS A 448 -11.77 29.97 4.94
CA LYS A 448 -13.18 30.39 4.89
C LYS A 448 -13.69 31.00 6.20
N LEU A 449 -12.84 31.06 7.22
CA LEU A 449 -13.05 31.74 8.50
C LEU A 449 -12.26 33.06 8.49
#